data_AF-A0A6I4W5B2-F1
#
_entry.id   AF-A0A6I4W5B2-F1
#
_cell.length_a   1.000
_cell.length_b   1.000
_cell.length_c   1.000
_cell.angle_alpha   90.00
_cell.angle_beta   90.00
_cell.angle_gamma   90.00
#
_symmetry.space_group_name_H-M   'P 1'
#
loop_
_entity.id
_entity.type
_entity.pdbx_description
1 polymer ?
#
loop_
_entity_poly.entity_id
_entity_poly.type
_entity_poly.pdbx_seq_one_letter_code
_entity_poly.pdbx_strand_id
1 'polypeptide(L)'
;MMGRALVVTVAAALSLTACGGSDDKAGGGSTPSGNDQFVAFAQCLRQHGVDVPDPKPGQNVGNWMSDAARAKLRDTKALTQCQDKLPAGVLDRLKSPEAQDALLKFARCMRTNGVDVPDPKNGQPDLGSVDRDSPRFKAAADKCKGTLDALRGGGR
;
A
#
# COMPACT_ATOMS: atom_id res chain seq x y z
N MET A 1 21.41 33.16 59.68
CA MET A 1 20.84 34.41 60.25
C MET A 1 19.88 34.98 59.22
N MET A 2 18.64 34.49 59.21
CA MET A 2 17.45 35.03 59.92
C MET A 2 16.85 36.25 59.22
N GLY A 3 15.60 36.10 58.75
CA GLY A 3 14.76 37.22 58.33
C GLY A 3 13.42 36.79 57.76
N ARG A 4 12.52 36.26 58.61
CA ARG A 4 11.11 35.96 58.31
C ARG A 4 10.32 37.28 58.26
N ALA A 5 9.37 37.42 57.34
CA ALA A 5 8.13 38.14 57.62
C ALA A 5 7.00 37.72 56.66
N LEU A 6 6.03 37.04 57.27
CA LEU A 6 4.69 36.74 56.77
C LEU A 6 3.89 38.04 56.63
N VAL A 7 3.16 38.22 55.52
CA VAL A 7 1.95 39.05 55.49
C VAL A 7 0.85 38.26 54.79
N VAL A 8 -0.22 38.00 55.53
CA VAL A 8 -1.48 37.35 55.12
C VAL A 8 -2.58 38.42 55.18
N THR A 9 -3.67 38.18 54.43
CA THR A 9 -4.93 38.94 54.27
C THR A 9 -4.88 39.97 53.13
N VAL A 10 -5.83 40.07 52.19
CA VAL A 10 -7.30 39.94 52.25
C VAL A 10 -7.84 39.44 50.88
N ALA A 11 -8.92 38.66 50.92
CA ALA A 11 -9.66 38.21 49.74
C ALA A 11 -10.56 39.31 49.14
N ALA A 12 -10.59 39.43 47.80
CA ALA A 12 -11.73 39.98 47.05
C ALA A 12 -11.64 39.50 45.59
N ALA A 13 -12.68 38.78 45.15
CA ALA A 13 -12.81 38.25 43.80
C ALA A 13 -13.17 39.37 42.79
N LEU A 14 -12.49 39.40 41.64
CA LEU A 14 -13.03 39.89 40.38
C LEU A 14 -12.44 39.10 39.21
N SER A 15 -13.35 38.54 38.42
CA SER A 15 -13.15 37.70 37.25
C SER A 15 -12.55 38.51 36.09
N LEU A 16 -11.43 38.03 35.54
CA LEU A 16 -11.09 38.28 34.14
C LEU A 16 -10.75 36.95 33.48
N THR A 17 -11.65 36.51 32.60
CA THR A 17 -11.45 35.43 31.64
C THR A 17 -10.28 35.80 30.74
N ALA A 18 -9.08 35.36 31.11
CA ALA A 18 -7.92 35.43 30.25
C ALA A 18 -8.11 34.43 29.11
N CYS A 19 -8.37 34.95 27.91
CA CYS A 19 -8.22 34.22 26.67
C CYS A 19 -6.71 33.97 26.49
N GLY A 20 -6.23 32.88 27.07
CA GLY A 20 -4.88 32.36 26.86
C GLY A 20 -4.83 31.74 25.46
N GLY A 21 -4.24 32.46 24.52
CA GLY A 21 -3.66 31.87 23.32
C GLY A 21 -2.24 31.45 23.64
N SER A 22 -1.97 30.14 23.64
CA SER A 22 -0.71 29.51 23.23
C SER A 22 -0.91 27.99 23.18
N ASP A 23 -0.37 27.39 22.11
CA ASP A 23 -0.03 25.98 21.93
C ASP A 23 -1.13 24.98 21.53
N ASP A 24 -1.36 24.95 20.22
CA ASP A 24 -1.27 23.76 19.37
C ASP A 24 -0.83 22.45 20.08
N LYS A 25 -1.78 21.60 20.44
CA LYS A 25 -1.82 20.18 20.03
C LYS A 25 -3.12 19.53 20.48
N ALA A 26 -4.22 19.89 19.84
CA ALA A 26 -5.43 19.07 19.92
C ALA A 26 -5.12 17.70 19.30
N GLY A 27 -5.21 16.67 20.15
CA GLY A 27 -5.09 15.29 19.76
C GLY A 27 -6.03 14.96 18.60
N GLY A 28 -5.42 14.44 17.55
CA GLY A 28 -6.08 13.71 16.49
C GLY A 28 -5.14 12.59 16.12
N GLY A 29 -5.08 11.56 16.96
CA GLY A 29 -4.52 10.27 16.55
C GLY A 29 -5.31 9.83 15.34
N SER A 30 -4.80 10.13 14.15
CA SER A 30 -5.39 9.70 12.91
C SER A 30 -5.15 8.21 12.86
N THR A 31 -6.16 7.44 13.25
CA THR A 31 -6.28 6.06 12.79
C THR A 31 -6.00 6.12 11.30
N PRO A 32 -4.95 5.43 10.79
CA PRO A 32 -4.66 5.49 9.38
C PRO A 32 -5.94 5.07 8.68
N SER A 33 -6.59 5.97 7.96
CA SER A 33 -7.66 5.58 7.06
C SER A 33 -7.04 4.55 6.12
N GLY A 34 -7.77 3.56 5.60
CA GLY A 34 -7.16 2.57 4.67
C GLY A 34 -6.31 3.22 3.55
N ASN A 35 -6.63 4.47 3.20
CA ASN A 35 -5.86 5.35 2.32
C ASN A 35 -4.45 5.69 2.82
N ASP A 36 -4.22 5.93 4.11
CA ASP A 36 -2.94 6.41 4.65
C ASP A 36 -1.82 5.37 4.48
N GLN A 37 -2.15 4.08 4.61
CA GLN A 37 -1.19 3.02 4.32
C GLN A 37 -0.92 2.91 2.81
N PHE A 38 -1.94 3.08 1.96
CA PHE A 38 -1.72 3.14 0.51
C PHE A 38 -0.98 4.40 0.06
N VAL A 39 -1.11 5.52 0.77
CA VAL A 39 -0.32 6.75 0.56
C VAL A 39 1.15 6.48 0.88
N ALA A 40 1.46 5.81 2.00
CA ALA A 40 2.83 5.42 2.33
C ALA A 40 3.43 4.48 1.26
N PHE A 41 2.65 3.53 0.75
CA PHE A 41 3.08 2.69 -0.37
C PHE A 41 3.31 3.50 -1.66
N ALA A 42 2.38 4.39 -2.02
CA ALA A 42 2.51 5.25 -3.20
C ALA A 42 3.74 6.18 -3.12
N GLN A 43 4.04 6.73 -1.93
CA GLN A 43 5.25 7.51 -1.68
C GLN A 43 6.51 6.68 -1.90
N CYS A 44 6.55 5.45 -1.37
CA CYS A 44 7.67 4.54 -1.60
C CYS A 44 7.85 4.24 -3.10
N LEU A 45 6.77 3.99 -3.83
CA LEU A 45 6.81 3.76 -5.27
C LEU A 45 7.43 4.94 -6.04
N ARG A 46 7.05 6.18 -5.68
CA ARG A 46 7.62 7.39 -6.27
C ARG A 46 9.12 7.53 -6.01
N GLN A 47 9.59 7.19 -4.81
CA GLN A 47 11.02 7.18 -4.46
C GLN A 47 11.82 6.20 -5.32
N HIS A 48 11.20 5.09 -5.74
CA HIS A 48 11.80 4.09 -6.63
C HIS A 48 11.46 4.32 -8.12
N GLY A 49 11.02 5.53 -8.47
CA GLY A 49 10.83 5.97 -9.85
C GLY A 49 9.51 5.53 -10.49
N VAL A 50 8.56 4.97 -9.73
CA VAL A 50 7.22 4.64 -10.21
C VAL A 50 6.28 5.80 -9.89
N ASP A 51 5.96 6.61 -10.89
CA ASP A 51 5.08 7.76 -10.73
C ASP A 51 3.62 7.29 -10.59
N VAL A 52 3.07 7.45 -9.39
CA VAL A 52 1.70 7.08 -9.02
C VAL A 52 1.06 8.22 -8.24
N PRO A 53 -0.21 8.55 -8.51
CA PRO A 53 -0.96 9.49 -7.67
C PRO A 53 -1.25 8.87 -6.31
N ASP A 54 -1.56 9.73 -5.33
CA ASP A 54 -2.10 9.26 -4.07
C ASP A 54 -3.52 8.71 -4.26
N PRO A 55 -3.86 7.59 -3.60
CA PRO A 55 -5.17 6.95 -3.73
C PRO A 55 -6.25 7.78 -3.04
N LYS A 56 -7.38 7.96 -3.73
CA LYS A 56 -8.58 8.61 -3.21
C LYS A 56 -9.39 7.65 -2.33
N PRO A 57 -10.25 8.16 -1.43
CA PRO A 57 -11.19 7.32 -0.69
C PRO A 57 -11.99 6.39 -1.62
N GLY A 58 -12.03 5.10 -1.28
CA GLY A 58 -12.70 4.06 -2.05
C GLY A 58 -11.87 3.41 -3.16
N GLN A 59 -10.63 3.89 -3.41
CA GLN A 59 -9.72 3.24 -4.34
C GLN A 59 -8.92 2.10 -3.67
N ASN A 60 -8.46 1.15 -4.48
CA ASN A 60 -7.70 -0.03 -4.07
C ASN A 60 -6.59 -0.35 -5.10
N VAL A 61 -5.73 -1.33 -4.79
CA VAL A 61 -4.57 -1.71 -5.66
C VAL A 61 -4.92 -1.98 -7.12
N GLY A 62 -6.14 -2.40 -7.40
CA GLY A 62 -6.59 -2.73 -8.75
C GLY A 62 -6.92 -1.49 -9.58
N ASN A 63 -7.37 -0.40 -8.95
CA ASN A 63 -7.96 0.74 -9.66
C ASN A 63 -7.35 2.11 -9.36
N TRP A 64 -6.44 2.26 -8.39
CA TRP A 64 -5.79 3.56 -8.14
C TRP A 64 -4.64 3.85 -9.13
N MET A 65 -4.01 2.80 -9.68
CA MET A 65 -2.87 2.94 -10.59
C MET A 65 -3.26 2.80 -12.05
N SER A 66 -2.67 3.65 -12.90
CA SER A 66 -2.73 3.50 -14.35
C SER A 66 -2.06 2.20 -14.81
N ASP A 67 -2.41 1.72 -16.02
CA ASP A 67 -1.73 0.56 -16.61
C ASP A 67 -0.23 0.79 -16.79
N ALA A 68 0.17 2.01 -17.16
CA ALA A 68 1.57 2.39 -17.30
C ALA A 68 2.34 2.30 -15.98
N ALA A 69 1.75 2.80 -14.88
CA ALA A 69 2.35 2.69 -13.55
C ALA A 69 2.43 1.23 -13.09
N ARG A 70 1.39 0.42 -13.36
CA ARG A 70 1.39 -1.02 -13.07
C ARG A 70 2.43 -1.79 -13.88
N ALA A 71 2.67 -1.41 -15.14
CA ALA A 71 3.74 -1.97 -15.95
C ALA A 71 5.12 -1.61 -15.38
N LYS A 72 5.34 -0.32 -15.09
CA LYS A 72 6.60 0.14 -14.49
C LYS A 72 6.88 -0.50 -13.13
N LEU A 73 5.85 -0.74 -12.32
CA LEU A 73 5.96 -1.46 -11.05
C LEU A 73 6.40 -2.93 -11.24
N ARG A 74 6.03 -3.58 -12.36
CA ARG A 74 6.45 -4.94 -12.70
C ARG A 74 7.88 -4.98 -13.20
N ASP A 75 8.30 -3.96 -13.95
CA ASP A 75 9.62 -3.86 -14.56
C ASP A 75 10.69 -3.35 -13.60
N THR A 76 10.28 -2.75 -12.47
CA THR A 76 11.18 -2.26 -11.42
C THR A 76 11.17 -3.20 -10.22
N LYS A 77 12.24 -3.13 -9.41
CA LYS A 77 12.28 -3.78 -8.09
C LYS A 77 11.53 -2.99 -7.01
N ALA A 78 10.79 -1.94 -7.38
CA ALA A 78 10.08 -1.06 -6.45
C ALA A 78 9.06 -1.82 -5.60
N LEU A 79 8.35 -2.80 -6.17
CA LEU A 79 7.41 -3.61 -5.40
C LEU A 79 8.10 -4.40 -4.27
N THR A 80 9.28 -4.95 -4.54
CA THR A 80 10.06 -5.70 -3.54
C THR A 80 10.61 -4.76 -2.45
N GLN A 81 11.06 -3.56 -2.83
CA GLN A 81 11.57 -2.57 -1.87
C GLN A 81 10.46 -1.94 -1.01
N CYS A 82 9.24 -1.85 -1.55
CA CYS A 82 8.08 -1.23 -0.88
C CYS A 82 7.10 -2.24 -0.30
N GLN A 83 7.42 -3.54 -0.29
CA GLN A 83 6.51 -4.60 0.14
C GLN A 83 6.09 -4.45 1.61
N ASP A 84 6.96 -3.90 2.45
CA ASP A 84 6.71 -3.61 3.86
C ASP A 84 5.68 -2.48 4.06
N LYS A 85 5.50 -1.60 3.06
CA LYS A 85 4.49 -0.54 3.07
C LYS A 85 3.16 -0.99 2.49
N LEU A 86 3.09 -2.20 1.93
CA LEU A 86 1.86 -2.72 1.36
C LEU A 86 0.81 -2.91 2.48
N PRO A 87 -0.40 -2.36 2.34
CA PRO A 87 -1.41 -2.51 3.39
C PRO A 87 -1.78 -3.97 3.65
N ALA A 88 -2.06 -4.28 4.91
CA ALA A 88 -2.50 -5.60 5.30
C ALA A 88 -3.78 -6.00 4.56
N GLY A 89 -3.90 -7.28 4.19
CA GLY A 89 -5.06 -7.79 3.46
C GLY A 89 -5.06 -7.55 1.95
N VAL A 90 -4.16 -6.74 1.40
CA VAL A 90 -4.03 -6.56 -0.05
C VAL A 90 -3.77 -7.89 -0.76
N LEU A 91 -2.90 -8.72 -0.19
CA LEU A 91 -2.57 -10.03 -0.73
C LEU A 91 -3.65 -11.08 -0.45
N ASP A 92 -4.56 -10.84 0.50
CA ASP A 92 -5.63 -11.78 0.82
C ASP A 92 -6.64 -11.91 -0.33
N ARG A 93 -6.80 -10.87 -1.16
CA ARG A 93 -7.59 -10.99 -2.39
C ARG A 93 -7.07 -12.04 -3.35
N LEU A 94 -5.76 -12.32 -3.34
CA LEU A 94 -5.18 -13.35 -4.18
C LEU A 94 -5.57 -14.77 -3.73
N LYS A 95 -6.09 -14.91 -2.50
CA LYS A 95 -6.59 -16.17 -1.95
C LYS A 95 -8.02 -16.49 -2.40
N SER A 96 -8.74 -15.56 -3.03
CA SER A 96 -10.11 -15.84 -3.49
C SER A 96 -10.13 -16.94 -4.57
N PRO A 97 -11.23 -17.71 -4.69
CA PRO A 97 -11.34 -18.75 -5.72
C PRO A 97 -11.13 -18.21 -7.14
N GLU A 98 -11.65 -17.02 -7.44
CA GLU A 98 -11.51 -16.35 -8.74
C GLU A 98 -10.05 -15.99 -9.02
N ALA A 99 -9.35 -15.52 -7.98
CA ALA A 99 -7.94 -15.19 -8.08
C ALA A 99 -7.08 -16.44 -8.28
N GLN A 100 -7.37 -17.52 -7.56
CA GLN A 100 -6.66 -18.78 -7.71
C GLN A 100 -6.86 -19.38 -9.11
N ASP A 101 -8.07 -19.33 -9.66
CA ASP A 101 -8.33 -19.79 -11.03
C ASP A 101 -7.59 -18.93 -12.07
N ALA A 102 -7.58 -17.60 -11.91
CA ALA A 102 -6.83 -16.70 -12.77
C ALA A 102 -5.31 -16.98 -12.73
N LEU A 103 -4.75 -17.20 -11.53
CA LEU A 103 -3.35 -17.55 -11.34
C LEU A 103 -3.01 -18.94 -11.91
N LEU A 104 -3.90 -19.93 -11.77
CA LEU A 104 -3.73 -21.25 -12.39
C LEU A 104 -3.76 -21.18 -13.92
N LYS A 105 -4.68 -20.37 -14.48
CA LYS A 105 -4.73 -20.11 -15.94
C LYS A 105 -3.45 -19.43 -16.42
N PHE A 106 -2.93 -18.48 -15.65
CA PHE A 106 -1.65 -17.83 -15.94
C PHE A 106 -0.49 -18.83 -15.92
N ALA A 107 -0.35 -19.63 -14.86
CA ALA A 107 0.71 -20.64 -14.75
C ALA A 107 0.68 -21.65 -15.91
N ARG A 108 -0.52 -22.15 -16.26
CA ARG A 108 -0.71 -23.01 -17.44
C ARG A 108 -0.27 -22.33 -18.75
N CYS A 109 -0.68 -21.06 -18.96
CA CYS A 109 -0.28 -20.31 -20.14
C CYS A 109 1.23 -20.09 -20.22
N MET A 110 1.89 -19.79 -19.10
CA MET A 110 3.34 -19.64 -19.01
C MET A 110 4.05 -20.94 -19.39
N ARG A 111 3.58 -22.09 -18.88
CA ARG A 111 4.10 -23.42 -19.21
C ARG A 111 3.96 -23.74 -20.70
N THR A 112 2.83 -23.42 -21.32
CA THR A 112 2.63 -23.56 -22.77
C THR A 112 3.58 -22.67 -23.59
N ASN A 113 3.97 -21.50 -23.05
CA ASN A 113 4.97 -20.63 -23.66
C ASN A 113 6.40 -20.96 -23.22
N GLY A 114 6.59 -22.14 -22.64
CA GLY A 114 7.89 -22.70 -22.27
C GLY A 114 8.44 -22.19 -20.94
N VAL A 115 7.73 -21.39 -20.16
CA VAL A 115 8.23 -20.99 -18.83
C VAL A 115 7.62 -21.92 -17.80
N ASP A 116 8.44 -22.73 -17.14
CA ASP A 116 7.96 -23.63 -16.11
C ASP A 116 7.66 -22.86 -14.82
N VAL A 117 6.39 -22.54 -14.63
CA VAL A 117 5.86 -21.86 -13.44
C VAL A 117 5.07 -22.89 -12.64
N PRO A 118 5.42 -23.12 -11.36
CA PRO A 118 4.66 -24.01 -10.51
C PRO A 118 3.24 -23.45 -10.26
N ASP A 119 2.31 -24.35 -10.00
CA ASP A 119 0.94 -23.94 -9.66
C ASP A 119 0.95 -23.16 -8.33
N PRO A 120 0.15 -22.07 -8.21
CA PRO A 120 0.09 -21.22 -7.02
C PRO A 120 -0.39 -22.01 -5.80
N LYS A 121 0.28 -21.80 -4.65
CA LYS A 121 -0.16 -22.34 -3.36
C LYS A 121 -0.67 -21.20 -2.48
N ASN A 122 -1.78 -21.39 -1.78
CA ASN A 122 -2.36 -20.40 -0.86
C ASN A 122 -2.57 -19.00 -1.47
N GLY A 123 -2.94 -18.93 -2.74
CA GLY A 123 -3.15 -17.65 -3.43
C GLY A 123 -1.87 -16.88 -3.77
N GLN A 124 -0.69 -17.47 -3.62
CA GLN A 124 0.56 -16.84 -4.04
C GLN A 124 1.20 -17.61 -5.20
N PRO A 125 1.50 -16.93 -6.34
CA PRO A 125 2.30 -17.53 -7.38
C PRO A 125 3.74 -17.72 -6.87
N ASP A 126 4.21 -18.95 -6.87
CA ASP A 126 5.59 -19.27 -6.53
C ASP A 126 6.47 -19.03 -7.77
N LEU A 127 7.14 -17.89 -7.78
CA LEU A 127 8.07 -17.49 -8.84
C LEU A 127 9.53 -17.56 -8.36
N GLY A 128 9.81 -18.18 -7.20
CA GLY A 128 11.13 -18.19 -6.60
C GLY A 128 12.20 -18.89 -7.45
N SER A 129 11.79 -19.84 -8.29
CA SER A 129 12.63 -20.59 -9.22
C SER A 129 12.69 -19.99 -10.63
N VAL A 130 11.95 -18.91 -10.90
CA VAL A 130 11.77 -18.35 -12.25
C VAL A 130 12.47 -17.00 -12.36
N ASP A 131 13.38 -16.86 -13.32
CA ASP A 131 13.97 -15.56 -13.64
C ASP A 131 12.93 -14.67 -14.34
N ARG A 132 12.35 -13.78 -13.55
CA ARG A 132 11.33 -12.81 -13.97
C ARG A 132 11.89 -11.70 -14.87
N ASP A 133 13.21 -11.49 -14.86
CA ASP A 133 13.87 -10.49 -15.68
C ASP A 133 14.26 -11.03 -17.06
N SER A 134 14.24 -12.37 -17.22
CA SER A 134 14.58 -13.04 -18.48
C SER A 134 13.66 -12.63 -19.64
N PRO A 135 14.20 -12.49 -20.87
CA PRO A 135 13.38 -12.21 -22.06
C PRO A 135 12.28 -13.27 -22.30
N ARG A 136 12.58 -14.53 -21.96
CA ARG A 136 11.62 -15.65 -22.06
C ARG A 136 10.42 -15.45 -21.15
N PHE A 137 10.65 -15.05 -19.90
CA PHE A 137 9.57 -14.76 -18.96
C PHE A 137 8.72 -13.59 -19.42
N LYS A 138 9.34 -12.47 -19.82
CA LYS A 138 8.65 -11.26 -20.28
C LYS A 138 7.76 -11.55 -21.50
N ALA A 139 8.31 -12.25 -22.50
CA ALA A 139 7.55 -12.62 -23.70
C ALA A 139 6.36 -13.54 -23.40
N ALA A 140 6.52 -14.51 -22.50
CA ALA A 140 5.42 -15.38 -22.06
C ALA A 140 4.38 -14.59 -21.24
N ALA A 141 4.82 -13.76 -20.30
CA ALA A 141 3.94 -12.95 -19.47
C ALA A 141 3.10 -11.97 -20.28
N ASP A 142 3.66 -11.37 -21.34
CA ASP A 142 2.94 -10.48 -22.25
C ASP A 142 1.81 -11.19 -23.01
N LYS A 143 2.05 -12.43 -23.44
CA LYS A 143 1.02 -13.27 -24.08
C LYS A 143 -0.04 -13.73 -23.08
N CYS A 144 0.36 -13.98 -21.84
CA CYS A 144 -0.51 -14.54 -20.80
C CYS A 144 -1.21 -13.48 -19.94
N LYS A 145 -0.90 -12.19 -20.08
CA LYS A 145 -1.43 -11.13 -19.19
C LYS A 145 -2.95 -11.06 -19.10
N GLY A 146 -3.67 -11.49 -20.14
CA GLY A 146 -5.14 -11.50 -20.17
C GLY A 146 -5.77 -12.55 -19.24
N THR A 147 -5.02 -13.59 -18.84
CA THR A 147 -5.54 -14.56 -17.86
C THR A 147 -5.72 -13.98 -16.46
N LEU A 148 -5.14 -12.80 -16.20
CA LEU A 148 -5.18 -12.11 -14.91
C LEU A 148 -6.19 -10.96 -14.87
N ASP A 149 -7.05 -10.80 -15.89
CA ASP A 149 -7.98 -9.67 -15.95
C ASP A 149 -8.99 -9.64 -14.79
N ALA A 150 -9.38 -10.82 -14.28
CA ALA A 150 -10.21 -10.96 -13.09
C ALA A 150 -9.58 -10.31 -11.84
N LEU A 151 -8.24 -10.23 -11.77
CA LEU A 151 -7.52 -9.61 -10.66
C LEU A 151 -7.43 -8.08 -10.78
N ARG A 152 -7.65 -7.52 -11.97
CA ARG A 152 -7.52 -6.07 -12.23
C ARG A 152 -8.72 -5.27 -11.72
N GLY A 153 -9.74 -5.91 -11.15
CA GLY A 153 -10.91 -5.22 -10.57
C GLY A 153 -11.89 -4.69 -11.62
N GLY A 154 -11.79 -5.12 -12.88
CA GLY A 154 -12.78 -4.85 -13.92
C GLY A 154 -13.72 -6.04 -14.07
N GLY A 155 -14.75 -6.10 -13.24
CA GLY A 155 -15.95 -6.88 -13.59
C GLY A 155 -16.54 -6.28 -14.86
N ARG A 156 -16.94 -7.16 -15.79
CA ARG A 156 -17.72 -6.82 -16.97
C ARG A 156 -18.90 -5.91 -16.65
#